data_AF-A0A352A6V8-F1
#
_entry.id   AF-A0A352A6V8-F1
#
_cell.length_a   1.000
_cell.length_b   1.000
_cell.length_c   1.000
_cell.angle_alpha   90.00
_cell.angle_beta   90.00
_cell.angle_gamma   90.00
#
_symmetry.space_group_name_H-M   'P 1'
#
loop_
_entity.id
_entity.type
_entity.pdbx_description
1 polymer ?
#
loop_
_entity_poly.entity_id
_entity_poly.type
_entity_poly.pdbx_seq_one_letter_code
_entity_poly.pdbx_strand_id
1 'polypeptide(L)'
;MFTQFFGNYLLNNEYVTINQLVEAFELQKTVKLKLGVLAINAGYMTASQVDKVHKMQSKIDKRFGAIAIEMGYLTDGQVGELLKSQKTGYLLLGQALVNKGYMTNDQFQNAIENYKKEHKIKDTDFTLSQNEKMLEIIEDFYDFDSFEDAGLYTEYVSLLFKNIVRFVGDDFTPLKSIVFEEFECTNFTSQTIEGEFNVYTAFECDDDTFVKFASRFSQEDYTENDEYVKASVSEFMNLNNGIFCVNMSNANRMELELTPQVIDFNKTLTKVRNAFCIPIRFSFGTINFLIIGNMPTII
;
A
#
# COMPACT_ATOMS: atom_id res chain seq x y z
N MET A 1 2.47 -0.34 4.66
CA MET A 1 2.82 -0.93 3.36
C MET A 1 2.38 -2.38 3.23
N PHE A 2 2.66 -3.28 4.19
CA PHE A 2 2.23 -4.69 4.10
C PHE A 2 0.75 -4.88 3.73
N THR A 3 -0.15 -4.15 4.40
CA THR A 3 -1.60 -4.18 4.11
C THR A 3 -1.91 -3.88 2.65
N GLN A 4 -1.20 -2.92 2.06
CA GLN A 4 -1.44 -2.46 0.69
C GLN A 4 -1.01 -3.53 -0.32
N PHE A 5 0.16 -4.17 -0.14
CA PHE A 5 0.59 -5.30 -0.99
C PHE A 5 -0.28 -6.54 -0.78
N PHE A 6 -0.71 -6.81 0.45
CA PHE A 6 -1.69 -7.87 0.70
C PHE A 6 -3.03 -7.59 0.01
N GLY A 7 -3.46 -6.32 -0.04
CA GLY A 7 -4.62 -5.90 -0.84
C GLY A 7 -4.46 -6.26 -2.32
N ASN A 8 -3.28 -6.01 -2.90
CA ASN A 8 -2.99 -6.41 -4.28
C ASN A 8 -3.02 -7.95 -4.45
N TYR A 9 -2.44 -8.69 -3.51
CA TYR A 9 -2.47 -10.15 -3.53
C TYR A 9 -3.91 -10.68 -3.58
N LEU A 10 -4.82 -10.12 -2.78
CA LEU A 10 -6.24 -10.48 -2.80
C LEU A 10 -6.90 -10.18 -4.15
N LEU A 11 -6.54 -9.07 -4.79
CA LEU A 11 -7.05 -8.69 -6.11
C LEU A 11 -6.56 -9.65 -7.20
N ASN A 12 -5.25 -9.93 -7.25
CA ASN A 12 -4.65 -10.78 -8.28
C ASN A 12 -5.09 -12.24 -8.21
N ASN A 13 -5.42 -12.72 -7.00
CA ASN A 13 -5.95 -14.07 -6.78
C ASN A 13 -7.48 -14.12 -6.81
N GLU A 14 -8.14 -13.05 -7.28
CA GLU A 14 -9.59 -12.96 -7.47
C GLU A 14 -10.42 -13.20 -6.18
N TYR A 15 -9.82 -13.02 -4.99
CA TYR A 15 -10.57 -13.09 -3.73
C TYR A 15 -11.55 -11.93 -3.60
N VAL A 16 -11.22 -10.78 -4.17
CA VAL A 16 -12.01 -9.55 -4.12
C VAL A 16 -11.89 -8.79 -5.44
N THR A 17 -12.92 -8.02 -5.77
CA THR A 17 -12.86 -7.01 -6.82
C THR A 17 -12.24 -5.71 -6.30
N ILE A 18 -11.81 -4.83 -7.21
CA ILE A 18 -11.24 -3.54 -6.85
C ILE A 18 -12.20 -2.66 -6.03
N ASN A 19 -13.50 -2.69 -6.36
CA ASN A 19 -14.52 -1.92 -5.65
C ASN A 19 -14.74 -2.44 -4.22
N GLN A 20 -14.74 -3.77 -4.05
CA GLN A 20 -14.84 -4.41 -2.74
C GLN A 20 -13.61 -4.09 -1.87
N LEU A 21 -12.42 -4.07 -2.48
CA LEU A 21 -11.19 -3.75 -1.78
C LEU A 21 -11.15 -2.29 -1.33
N VAL A 22 -11.53 -1.36 -2.21
CA VAL A 22 -11.67 0.07 -1.88
C VAL A 22 -12.61 0.29 -0.71
N GLU A 23 -13.81 -0.29 -0.76
CA GLU A 23 -14.79 -0.15 0.34
C GLU A 23 -14.24 -0.74 1.65
N ALA A 24 -13.51 -1.87 1.58
CA ALA A 24 -12.91 -2.47 2.75
C ALA A 24 -11.84 -1.59 3.39
N PHE A 25 -11.03 -0.87 2.60
CA PHE A 25 -10.06 0.10 3.11
C PHE A 25 -10.72 1.28 3.82
N GLU A 26 -11.85 1.79 3.31
CA GLU A 26 -12.60 2.85 3.98
C GLU A 26 -13.14 2.38 5.34
N LEU A 27 -13.67 1.16 5.39
CA LEU A 27 -14.22 0.57 6.61
C LEU A 27 -13.15 0.19 7.62
N GLN A 28 -11.94 -0.14 7.15
CA GLN A 28 -10.80 -0.49 7.99
C GLN A 28 -10.57 0.55 9.11
N LYS A 29 -10.83 1.83 8.83
CA LYS A 29 -10.68 2.96 9.77
C LYS A 29 -11.64 2.89 10.97
N THR A 30 -12.77 2.20 10.84
CA THR A 30 -13.83 2.14 11.86
C THR A 30 -14.07 0.73 12.42
N VAL A 31 -13.56 -0.30 11.74
CA VAL A 31 -13.74 -1.71 12.11
C VAL A 31 -13.01 -2.06 13.42
N LYS A 32 -13.68 -2.86 14.25
CA LYS A 32 -13.09 -3.46 15.45
C LYS A 32 -12.68 -4.91 15.13
N LEU A 33 -11.42 -5.26 15.42
CA LEU A 33 -10.95 -6.64 15.32
C LEU A 33 -11.73 -7.54 16.28
N LYS A 34 -12.29 -8.63 15.74
CA LYS A 34 -12.94 -9.66 16.54
C LYS A 34 -11.89 -10.67 16.99
N LEU A 35 -12.10 -11.23 18.19
CA LEU A 35 -11.19 -12.21 18.79
C LEU A 35 -11.00 -13.44 17.90
N GLY A 36 -12.03 -13.85 17.15
CA GLY A 36 -11.94 -14.97 16.20
C GLY A 36 -10.92 -14.74 15.09
N VAL A 37 -10.89 -13.56 14.48
CA VAL A 37 -9.90 -13.23 13.42
C VAL A 37 -8.48 -13.19 13.97
N LEU A 38 -8.31 -12.67 15.19
CA LEU A 38 -7.03 -12.71 15.89
C LEU A 38 -6.58 -14.15 16.15
N ALA A 39 -7.50 -15.02 16.58
CA ALA A 39 -7.22 -16.42 16.86
C ALA A 39 -6.83 -17.21 15.60
N ILE A 40 -7.43 -16.89 14.44
CA ILE A 40 -7.03 -17.45 13.15
C ILE A 40 -5.61 -17.01 12.80
N ASN A 41 -5.33 -15.71 12.85
CA ASN A 41 -3.99 -15.23 12.51
C ASN A 41 -2.88 -15.76 13.44
N ALA A 42 -3.19 -15.96 14.72
CA ALA A 42 -2.26 -16.55 15.68
C ALA A 42 -2.11 -18.09 15.53
N GLY A 43 -2.88 -18.72 14.64
CA GLY A 43 -2.89 -20.17 14.46
C GLY A 43 -3.52 -20.94 15.62
N TYR A 44 -4.22 -20.26 16.55
CA TYR A 44 -4.88 -20.91 17.69
C TYR A 44 -6.21 -21.54 17.32
N MET A 45 -6.89 -21.00 16.31
CA MET A 45 -8.17 -21.52 15.84
C MET A 45 -8.21 -21.56 14.32
N THR A 46 -8.87 -22.55 13.74
CA THR A 46 -9.23 -22.54 12.33
C THR A 46 -10.49 -21.72 12.09
N ALA A 47 -10.69 -21.23 10.88
CA ALA A 47 -11.90 -20.53 10.48
C ALA A 47 -13.18 -21.36 10.74
N SER A 48 -13.15 -22.67 10.48
CA SER A 48 -14.24 -23.58 10.86
C SER A 48 -14.55 -23.59 12.37
N GLN A 49 -13.52 -23.55 13.23
CA GLN A 49 -13.72 -23.47 14.68
C GLN A 49 -14.31 -22.13 15.11
N VAL A 50 -13.83 -21.02 14.52
CA VAL A 50 -14.39 -19.68 14.75
C VAL A 50 -15.87 -19.61 14.37
N ASP A 51 -16.24 -20.18 13.23
CA ASP A 51 -17.64 -20.22 12.78
C ASP A 51 -18.52 -21.07 13.71
N LYS A 52 -17.99 -22.17 14.27
CA LYS A 52 -18.70 -22.97 15.28
C LYS A 52 -18.92 -22.17 16.57
N VAL A 53 -17.92 -21.43 17.04
CA VAL A 53 -18.05 -20.56 18.21
C VAL A 53 -19.07 -19.46 17.95
N HIS A 54 -19.06 -18.81 16.77
CA HIS A 54 -20.06 -17.80 16.43
C HIS A 54 -21.49 -18.37 16.36
N LYS A 55 -21.67 -19.57 15.81
CA LYS A 55 -22.97 -20.28 15.81
C LYS A 55 -23.45 -20.65 17.20
N MET A 56 -22.53 -20.89 18.14
CA MET A 56 -22.89 -21.14 19.54
C MET A 56 -23.20 -19.82 20.26
N GLN A 57 -22.41 -18.78 20.02
CA GLN A 57 -22.60 -17.43 20.56
C GLN A 57 -23.97 -16.83 20.20
N SER A 58 -24.54 -17.16 19.04
CA SER A 58 -25.91 -16.73 18.70
C SER A 58 -27.01 -17.43 19.51
N LYS A 59 -26.68 -18.52 20.22
CA LYS A 59 -27.61 -19.31 21.04
C LYS A 59 -27.41 -19.10 22.54
N ILE A 60 -26.23 -18.66 22.97
CA ILE A 60 -25.88 -18.46 24.38
C ILE A 60 -25.29 -17.07 24.61
N ASP A 61 -25.77 -16.39 25.64
CA ASP A 61 -25.29 -15.05 26.02
C ASP A 61 -23.96 -15.14 26.78
N LYS A 62 -22.89 -15.47 26.05
CA LYS A 62 -21.51 -15.50 26.53
C LYS A 62 -20.56 -14.81 25.56
N ARG A 63 -19.44 -14.31 26.08
CA ARG A 63 -18.38 -13.72 25.26
C ARG A 63 -17.68 -14.80 24.44
N PHE A 64 -17.28 -14.46 23.22
CA PHE A 64 -16.61 -15.37 22.28
C PHE A 64 -15.46 -16.16 22.93
N GLY A 65 -14.56 -15.49 23.66
CA GLY A 65 -13.41 -16.14 24.31
C GLY A 65 -13.81 -17.19 25.34
N ALA A 66 -14.86 -16.94 26.14
CA ALA A 66 -15.35 -17.91 27.12
C ALA A 66 -15.94 -19.16 26.44
N ILE A 67 -16.70 -18.95 25.36
CA ILE A 67 -17.26 -20.05 24.56
C ILE A 67 -16.13 -20.87 23.93
N ALA A 68 -15.11 -20.20 23.36
CA ALA A 68 -13.97 -20.87 22.75
C ALA A 68 -13.17 -21.72 23.77
N ILE A 69 -13.06 -21.26 25.03
CA ILE A 69 -12.46 -22.03 26.13
C ILE A 69 -13.33 -23.24 26.48
N GLU A 70 -14.65 -23.06 26.65
CA GLU A 70 -15.59 -24.15 26.95
C GLU A 70 -15.63 -25.21 25.84
N MET A 71 -15.45 -24.81 24.59
CA MET A 71 -15.34 -25.72 23.44
C MET A 71 -13.95 -26.36 23.29
N GLY A 72 -12.98 -26.00 24.14
CA GLY A 72 -11.62 -26.53 24.12
C GLY A 72 -10.76 -26.02 22.96
N TYR A 73 -11.14 -24.91 22.32
CA TYR A 73 -10.40 -24.32 21.21
C TYR A 73 -9.34 -23.31 21.67
N LEU A 74 -9.54 -22.66 22.82
CA LEU A 74 -8.60 -21.71 23.39
C LEU A 74 -8.37 -22.00 24.88
N THR A 75 -7.23 -21.54 25.40
CA THR A 75 -6.97 -21.42 26.84
C THR A 75 -7.16 -19.98 27.31
N ASP A 76 -7.36 -19.77 28.62
CA ASP A 76 -7.40 -18.43 29.21
C ASP A 76 -6.14 -17.60 28.88
N GLY A 77 -4.97 -18.25 28.88
CA GLY A 77 -3.70 -17.62 28.50
C GLY A 77 -3.73 -17.10 27.07
N GLN A 78 -4.15 -17.94 26.11
CA GLN A 78 -4.27 -17.56 24.71
C GLN A 78 -5.28 -16.42 24.51
N VAL A 79 -6.43 -16.44 25.19
CA VAL A 79 -7.39 -15.32 25.15
C VAL A 79 -6.75 -14.03 25.67
N GLY A 80 -5.99 -14.10 26.76
CA GLY A 80 -5.25 -12.97 27.31
C GLY A 80 -4.21 -12.39 26.34
N GLU A 81 -3.49 -13.25 25.62
CA GLU A 81 -2.52 -12.85 24.59
C GLU A 81 -3.20 -12.18 23.40
N LEU A 82 -4.27 -12.78 22.86
CA LEU A 82 -5.02 -12.22 21.75
C LEU A 82 -5.59 -10.83 22.09
N LEU A 83 -6.08 -10.62 23.32
CA LEU A 83 -6.59 -9.32 23.77
C LEU A 83 -5.51 -8.25 23.89
N LYS A 84 -4.25 -8.64 24.09
CA LYS A 84 -3.09 -7.74 24.13
C LYS A 84 -2.42 -7.55 22.76
N SER A 85 -2.82 -8.34 21.76
CA SER A 85 -2.22 -8.27 20.42
C SER A 85 -2.43 -6.90 19.78
N GLN A 86 -1.42 -6.43 19.05
CA GLN A 86 -1.51 -5.17 18.33
C GLN A 86 -2.43 -5.32 17.12
N LYS A 87 -3.16 -4.25 16.82
CA LYS A 87 -3.96 -4.16 15.60
C LYS A 87 -3.03 -3.93 14.42
N THR A 88 -2.88 -4.92 13.56
CA THR A 88 -2.19 -4.75 12.27
C THR A 88 -3.20 -4.40 11.18
N GLY A 89 -2.76 -3.62 10.18
CA GLY A 89 -3.64 -3.13 9.12
C GLY A 89 -4.27 -4.25 8.28
N TYR A 90 -3.51 -5.30 7.92
CA TYR A 90 -4.02 -6.42 7.13
C TYR A 90 -5.11 -7.23 7.87
N LEU A 91 -5.06 -7.30 9.20
CA LEU A 91 -6.12 -7.93 9.99
C LEU A 91 -7.39 -7.08 9.99
N LEU A 92 -7.25 -5.76 10.04
CA LEU A 92 -8.38 -4.85 9.96
C LEU A 92 -9.03 -4.92 8.56
N LEU A 93 -8.20 -4.97 7.51
CA LEU A 93 -8.65 -5.16 6.13
C LEU A 93 -9.41 -6.48 5.97
N GLY A 94 -8.83 -7.59 6.42
CA GLY A 94 -9.47 -8.90 6.42
C GLY A 94 -10.79 -8.90 7.20
N GLN A 95 -10.81 -8.28 8.38
CA GLN A 95 -12.01 -8.16 9.18
C GLN A 95 -13.11 -7.35 8.47
N ALA A 96 -12.75 -6.27 7.77
CA ALA A 96 -13.68 -5.46 6.98
C ALA A 96 -14.30 -6.27 5.83
N LEU A 97 -13.46 -7.00 5.08
CA LEU A 97 -13.87 -7.88 3.98
C LEU A 97 -14.83 -8.99 4.47
N VAL A 98 -14.51 -9.62 5.60
CA VAL A 98 -15.38 -10.65 6.21
C VAL A 98 -16.69 -10.07 6.70
N ASN A 99 -16.67 -8.89 7.35
CA ASN A 99 -17.90 -8.26 7.85
C ASN A 99 -18.86 -7.87 6.72
N LYS A 100 -18.34 -7.49 5.55
CA LYS A 100 -19.14 -7.19 4.36
C LYS A 100 -19.58 -8.42 3.58
N GLY A 101 -19.07 -9.60 3.93
CA GLY A 101 -19.36 -10.85 3.22
C GLY A 101 -18.65 -10.95 1.86
N TYR A 102 -17.62 -10.13 1.62
CA TYR A 102 -16.79 -10.22 0.42
C TYR A 102 -15.81 -11.39 0.48
N MET A 103 -15.44 -11.81 1.69
CA MET A 103 -14.65 -13.01 1.94
C MET A 103 -15.22 -13.79 3.12
N THR A 104 -15.03 -15.10 3.12
CA THR A 104 -15.26 -15.95 4.30
C THR A 104 -14.02 -15.96 5.21
N ASN A 105 -14.19 -16.40 6.47
CA ASN A 105 -13.05 -16.63 7.36
C ASN A 105 -12.05 -17.65 6.77
N ASP A 106 -12.55 -18.70 6.09
CA ASP A 106 -11.71 -19.72 5.46
C ASP A 106 -10.89 -19.12 4.30
N GLN A 107 -11.53 -18.30 3.44
CA GLN A 107 -10.82 -17.61 2.36
C GLN A 107 -9.75 -16.65 2.89
N PHE A 108 -10.08 -15.89 3.95
CA PHE A 108 -9.12 -14.98 4.56
C PHE A 108 -7.93 -15.74 5.16
N GLN A 109 -8.19 -16.82 5.89
CA GLN A 109 -7.15 -17.68 6.46
C GLN A 109 -6.21 -18.22 5.37
N ASN A 110 -6.77 -18.81 4.31
CA ASN A 110 -5.98 -19.36 3.22
C ASN A 110 -5.17 -18.28 2.49
N ALA A 111 -5.78 -17.12 2.24
CA ALA A 111 -5.10 -16.02 1.56
C ALA A 111 -3.91 -15.50 2.36
N ILE A 112 -4.05 -15.29 3.67
CA ILE A 112 -2.95 -14.79 4.50
C ILE A 112 -1.85 -15.84 4.68
N GLU A 113 -2.19 -17.12 4.86
CA GLU A 113 -1.22 -18.21 4.96
C GLU A 113 -0.41 -18.36 3.67
N ASN A 114 -1.07 -18.34 2.52
CA ASN A 114 -0.42 -18.43 1.22
C ASN A 114 0.47 -17.21 0.96
N TYR A 115 -0.02 -16.00 1.22
CA TYR A 115 0.78 -14.77 1.06
C TYR A 115 2.03 -14.77 1.94
N LYS A 116 1.90 -15.14 3.22
CA LYS A 116 3.05 -15.28 4.13
C LYS A 116 4.04 -16.32 3.63
N LYS A 117 3.56 -17.45 3.11
CA LYS A 117 4.40 -18.52 2.59
C LYS A 117 5.14 -18.11 1.31
N GLU A 118 4.44 -17.47 0.37
CA GLU A 118 4.98 -17.02 -0.93
C GLU A 118 6.15 -16.07 -0.73
N HIS A 119 5.97 -15.05 0.10
CA HIS A 119 7.02 -14.07 0.37
C HIS A 119 7.86 -14.42 1.62
N LYS A 120 7.76 -15.65 2.16
CA LYS A 120 8.53 -16.11 3.34
C LYS A 120 8.45 -15.16 4.56
N ILE A 121 7.29 -14.55 4.79
CA ILE A 121 7.01 -13.65 5.90
C ILE A 121 6.75 -14.46 7.17
N LYS A 122 7.44 -14.11 8.24
CA LYS A 122 7.21 -14.63 9.60
C LYS A 122 6.42 -13.64 10.43
N ASP A 123 5.76 -14.13 11.49
CA ASP A 123 5.00 -13.25 12.38
C ASP A 123 5.88 -12.21 13.11
N THR A 124 7.18 -12.49 13.26
CA THR A 124 8.18 -11.55 13.79
C THR A 124 8.48 -10.38 12.86
N ASP A 125 8.23 -10.52 11.56
CA ASP A 125 8.55 -9.50 10.56
C ASP A 125 7.57 -8.31 10.66
N PHE A 126 6.42 -8.52 11.30
CA PHE A 126 5.46 -7.45 11.59
C PHE A 126 5.90 -6.52 12.73
N THR A 127 6.86 -6.91 13.58
CA THR A 127 7.18 -6.19 14.82
C THR A 127 8.57 -5.55 14.86
N LEU A 128 9.59 -6.07 14.16
CA LEU A 128 10.98 -5.65 14.37
C LEU A 128 11.84 -5.41 13.10
N SER A 129 11.51 -5.98 11.93
CA SER A 129 12.34 -5.92 10.69
C SER A 129 11.60 -5.34 9.47
N GLN A 130 10.65 -4.43 9.70
CA GLN A 130 9.72 -3.95 8.66
C GLN A 130 10.39 -3.37 7.41
N ASN A 131 11.64 -2.87 7.47
CA ASN A 131 12.27 -2.23 6.32
C ASN A 131 12.84 -3.23 5.31
N GLU A 132 13.71 -4.15 5.73
CA GLU A 132 14.35 -5.12 4.83
C GLU A 132 13.31 -6.01 4.16
N LYS A 133 12.35 -6.53 4.94
CA LYS A 133 11.33 -7.42 4.38
C LYS A 133 10.40 -6.71 3.39
N MET A 134 10.15 -5.42 3.59
CA MET A 134 9.38 -4.64 2.64
C MET A 134 10.14 -4.37 1.35
N LEU A 135 11.47 -4.22 1.39
CA LEU A 135 12.28 -4.09 0.18
C LEU A 135 12.21 -5.38 -0.65
N GLU A 136 12.38 -6.54 -0.02
CA GLU A 136 12.23 -7.84 -0.69
C GLU A 136 10.85 -7.99 -1.37
N ILE A 137 9.75 -7.59 -0.69
CA ILE A 137 8.40 -7.64 -1.27
C ILE A 137 8.27 -6.70 -2.48
N ILE A 138 8.90 -5.52 -2.43
CA ILE A 138 8.86 -4.55 -3.53
C ILE A 138 9.66 -5.07 -4.73
N GLU A 139 10.84 -5.64 -4.48
CA GLU A 139 11.70 -6.28 -5.49
C GLU A 139 10.95 -7.41 -6.20
N ASP A 140 10.41 -8.37 -5.42
CA ASP A 140 9.63 -9.49 -5.94
C ASP A 140 8.40 -9.02 -6.76
N PHE A 141 7.79 -7.89 -6.37
CA PHE A 141 6.55 -7.41 -6.97
C PHE A 141 6.74 -6.64 -8.27
N TYR A 142 7.81 -5.86 -8.40
CA TYR A 142 8.06 -4.99 -9.55
C TYR A 142 9.18 -5.45 -10.47
N ASP A 143 9.95 -6.47 -10.09
CA ASP A 143 11.02 -7.08 -10.91
C ASP A 143 12.00 -6.04 -11.46
N PHE A 144 12.47 -5.16 -10.57
CA PHE A 144 13.42 -4.09 -10.94
C PHE A 144 14.80 -4.62 -11.34
N ASP A 145 15.09 -5.91 -11.12
CA ASP A 145 16.36 -6.57 -11.46
C ASP A 145 16.73 -6.46 -12.94
N SER A 146 15.76 -6.16 -13.80
CA SER A 146 15.97 -5.86 -15.21
C SER A 146 16.63 -4.50 -15.49
N PHE A 147 16.76 -3.62 -14.48
CA PHE A 147 17.35 -2.29 -14.59
C PHE A 147 18.71 -2.20 -13.90
N GLU A 148 19.63 -1.40 -14.47
CA GLU A 148 21.02 -1.23 -13.98
C GLU A 148 21.09 -0.70 -12.53
N ASP A 149 20.09 0.08 -12.11
CA ASP A 149 19.98 0.71 -10.79
C ASP A 149 18.86 0.11 -9.93
N ALA A 150 18.57 -1.20 -10.07
CA ALA A 150 17.46 -1.89 -9.42
C ALA A 150 17.27 -1.53 -7.93
N GLY A 151 18.35 -1.56 -7.15
CA GLY A 151 18.32 -1.25 -5.72
C GLY A 151 17.87 0.19 -5.42
N LEU A 152 18.29 1.17 -6.22
CA LEU A 152 17.89 2.57 -6.05
C LEU A 152 16.40 2.76 -6.38
N TYR A 153 15.89 2.07 -7.40
CA TYR A 153 14.45 2.06 -7.70
C TYR A 153 13.64 1.43 -6.57
N THR A 154 14.09 0.31 -6.00
CA THR A 154 13.44 -0.31 -4.84
C THR A 154 13.40 0.63 -3.65
N GLU A 155 14.52 1.27 -3.31
CA GLU A 155 14.60 2.23 -2.21
C GLU A 155 13.69 3.43 -2.44
N TYR A 156 13.67 3.97 -3.66
CA TYR A 156 12.80 5.08 -4.04
C TYR A 156 11.32 4.72 -3.89
N VAL A 157 10.89 3.57 -4.42
CA VAL A 157 9.50 3.11 -4.36
C VAL A 157 9.07 2.79 -2.92
N SER A 158 9.97 2.21 -2.12
CA SER A 158 9.76 1.98 -0.69
C SER A 158 9.53 3.30 0.05
N LEU A 159 10.33 4.32 -0.24
CA LEU A 159 10.18 5.65 0.33
C LEU A 159 8.87 6.32 -0.12
N LEU A 160 8.55 6.26 -1.42
CA LEU A 160 7.32 6.79 -1.99
C LEU A 160 6.10 6.26 -1.25
N PHE A 161 5.97 4.93 -1.11
CA PHE A 161 4.84 4.34 -0.41
C PHE A 161 4.81 4.67 1.10
N LYS A 162 5.97 4.75 1.76
CA LYS A 162 6.04 5.22 3.17
C LYS A 162 5.51 6.64 3.30
N ASN A 163 5.90 7.52 2.38
CA ASN A 163 5.47 8.92 2.39
C ASN A 163 4.00 9.07 2.02
N ILE A 164 3.48 8.27 1.09
CA ILE A 164 2.03 8.21 0.82
C ILE A 164 1.26 7.79 2.08
N VAL A 165 1.67 6.70 2.75
CA VAL A 165 1.03 6.26 4.01
C VAL A 165 1.09 7.37 5.07
N ARG A 166 2.22 8.05 5.19
CA ARG A 166 2.47 9.06 6.22
C ARG A 166 1.70 10.35 6.01
N PHE A 167 1.62 10.83 4.76
CA PHE A 167 1.15 12.18 4.46
C PHE A 167 -0.20 12.22 3.74
N VAL A 168 -0.65 11.11 3.16
CA VAL A 168 -1.87 11.10 2.31
C VAL A 168 -2.91 10.13 2.87
N GLY A 169 -2.50 8.91 3.19
CA GLY A 169 -3.38 7.87 3.71
C GLY A 169 -2.93 6.47 3.33
N ASP A 170 -3.48 5.49 4.04
CA ASP A 170 -3.18 4.06 3.88
C ASP A 170 -4.26 3.29 3.10
N ASP A 171 -5.29 3.96 2.60
CA ASP A 171 -6.39 3.40 1.81
C ASP A 171 -6.06 3.30 0.31
N PHE A 172 -4.94 2.65 0.01
CA PHE A 172 -4.51 2.40 -1.36
C PHE A 172 -4.07 0.96 -1.60
N THR A 173 -3.91 0.60 -2.87
CA THR A 173 -3.31 -0.67 -3.29
C THR A 173 -2.37 -0.40 -4.47
N PRO A 174 -1.08 -0.75 -4.37
CA PRO A 174 -0.19 -0.74 -5.52
C PRO A 174 -0.67 -1.76 -6.55
N LEU A 175 -0.64 -1.40 -7.83
CA LEU A 175 -0.88 -2.31 -8.95
C LEU A 175 0.46 -2.68 -9.61
N LYS A 176 0.46 -3.72 -10.44
CA LYS A 176 1.66 -4.12 -11.18
C LYS A 176 2.21 -2.95 -11.99
N SER A 177 3.54 -2.84 -12.05
CA SER A 177 4.18 -1.83 -12.88
C SER A 177 3.91 -2.11 -14.35
N ILE A 178 3.89 -1.04 -15.14
CA ILE A 178 3.77 -1.09 -16.60
C ILE A 178 5.03 -0.44 -17.15
N VAL A 179 5.85 -1.22 -17.85
CA VAL A 179 6.95 -0.68 -18.66
C VAL A 179 6.36 -0.03 -19.91
N PHE A 180 6.84 1.17 -20.27
CA PHE A 180 6.29 1.92 -21.40
C PHE A 180 7.39 2.56 -22.25
N GLU A 181 7.10 2.79 -23.53
CA GLU A 181 7.94 3.58 -24.45
C GLU A 181 7.40 5.00 -24.64
N GLU A 182 6.08 5.17 -24.49
CA GLU A 182 5.38 6.44 -24.53
C GLU A 182 4.27 6.44 -23.47
N PHE A 183 4.00 7.60 -22.87
CA PHE A 183 2.93 7.76 -21.87
C PHE A 183 2.19 9.08 -22.09
N GLU A 184 0.87 9.02 -22.26
CA GLU A 184 0.02 10.19 -22.37
C GLU A 184 -0.40 10.66 -20.98
N CYS A 185 -0.07 11.90 -20.63
CA CYS A 185 -0.40 12.51 -19.36
C CYS A 185 -1.52 13.54 -19.52
N THR A 186 -2.56 13.44 -18.70
CA THR A 186 -3.65 14.44 -18.70
C THR A 186 -3.29 15.63 -17.82
N ASN A 187 -3.11 15.39 -16.52
CA ASN A 187 -2.55 16.34 -15.56
C ASN A 187 -1.36 15.70 -14.89
N PHE A 188 -0.22 16.39 -14.89
CA PHE A 188 0.93 15.86 -14.17
C PHE A 188 1.84 16.95 -13.62
N THR A 189 2.52 16.59 -12.54
CA THR A 189 3.68 17.32 -12.04
C THR A 189 4.89 16.41 -12.12
N SER A 190 6.05 16.99 -12.41
CA SER A 190 7.29 16.25 -12.55
C SER A 190 8.45 16.96 -11.89
N GLN A 191 9.48 16.19 -11.58
CA GLN A 191 10.74 16.68 -11.06
C GLN A 191 11.84 15.67 -11.38
N THR A 192 13.00 16.19 -11.76
CA THR A 192 14.19 15.39 -12.05
C THR A 192 15.16 15.42 -10.88
N ILE A 193 15.68 14.24 -10.55
CA ILE A 193 16.86 14.04 -9.69
C ILE A 193 18.06 13.85 -10.62
N GLU A 194 19.10 14.65 -10.41
CA GLU A 194 20.32 14.65 -11.22
C GLU A 194 21.56 14.37 -10.37
N GLY A 195 22.63 13.86 -11.00
CA GLY A 195 23.90 13.56 -10.35
C GLY A 195 24.40 12.17 -10.69
N GLU A 196 24.84 11.42 -9.67
CA GLU A 196 25.28 10.02 -9.83
C GLU A 196 24.13 9.09 -10.23
N PHE A 197 22.90 9.43 -9.85
CA PHE A 197 21.68 8.75 -10.27
C PHE A 197 20.75 9.77 -10.93
N ASN A 198 20.40 9.52 -12.19
CA ASN A 198 19.58 10.44 -12.98
C ASN A 198 18.21 9.81 -13.23
N VAL A 199 17.18 10.39 -12.62
CA VAL A 199 15.81 9.90 -12.74
C VAL A 199 14.83 11.04 -12.89
N TYR A 200 13.98 10.94 -13.90
CA TYR A 200 12.81 11.77 -14.06
C TYR A 200 11.62 11.09 -13.38
N THR A 201 10.96 11.81 -12.50
CA THR A 201 9.79 11.32 -11.76
C THR A 201 8.59 12.18 -12.09
N ALA A 202 7.43 11.56 -12.29
CA ALA A 202 6.19 12.28 -12.52
C ALA A 202 5.02 11.65 -11.78
N PHE A 203 4.09 12.50 -11.35
CA PHE A 203 2.82 12.14 -10.77
C PHE A 203 1.72 12.53 -11.75
N GLU A 204 0.97 11.57 -12.25
CA GLU A 204 -0.10 11.76 -13.23
C GLU A 204 -1.42 11.18 -12.73
N CYS A 205 -2.53 11.91 -12.92
CA CYS A 205 -3.89 11.38 -12.77
C CYS A 205 -4.97 12.30 -13.38
N ASP A 206 -6.23 11.86 -13.29
CA ASP A 206 -7.40 12.69 -13.60
C ASP A 206 -7.60 13.84 -12.59
N ASP A 207 -8.36 14.87 -13.00
CA ASP A 207 -8.62 16.08 -12.20
C ASP A 207 -9.17 15.79 -10.80
N ASP A 208 -10.18 14.91 -10.71
CA ASP A 208 -10.85 14.58 -9.44
C ASP A 208 -9.88 13.92 -8.47
N THR A 209 -9.02 13.04 -8.98
CA THR A 209 -7.99 12.36 -8.19
C THR A 209 -6.92 13.35 -7.74
N PHE A 210 -6.52 14.27 -8.62
CA PHE A 210 -5.52 15.29 -8.35
C PHE A 210 -5.96 16.21 -7.19
N VAL A 211 -7.20 16.69 -7.23
CA VAL A 211 -7.83 17.51 -6.17
C VAL A 211 -7.88 16.75 -4.83
N LYS A 212 -8.35 15.50 -4.85
CA LYS A 212 -8.52 14.72 -3.62
C LYS A 212 -7.18 14.30 -3.00
N PHE A 213 -6.16 14.06 -3.83
CA PHE A 213 -4.81 13.80 -3.33
C PHE A 213 -4.23 15.04 -2.65
N ALA A 214 -4.28 16.20 -3.32
CA ALA A 214 -3.84 17.48 -2.76
C ALA A 214 -4.55 17.81 -1.44
N SER A 215 -5.87 17.60 -1.40
CA SER A 215 -6.68 17.86 -0.20
C SER A 215 -6.20 17.04 1.00
N ARG A 216 -5.91 15.75 0.78
CA ARG A 216 -5.38 14.88 1.83
C ARG A 216 -3.97 15.25 2.27
N PHE A 217 -3.10 15.57 1.32
CA PHE A 217 -1.71 15.91 1.61
C PHE A 217 -1.58 17.23 2.39
N SER A 218 -2.28 18.27 1.94
CA SER A 218 -2.31 19.59 2.59
C SER A 218 -3.19 19.65 3.84
N GLN A 219 -4.12 18.70 3.98
CA GLN A 219 -5.21 18.74 4.98
C GLN A 219 -6.16 19.94 4.78
N GLU A 220 -6.32 20.38 3.53
CA GLU A 220 -7.27 21.41 3.12
C GLU A 220 -8.38 20.80 2.25
N ASP A 221 -9.58 21.40 2.28
CA ASP A 221 -10.72 20.94 1.47
C ASP A 221 -10.75 21.66 0.11
N TYR A 222 -9.95 21.17 -0.84
CA TYR A 222 -10.01 21.67 -2.21
C TYR A 222 -11.22 21.10 -2.96
N THR A 223 -11.80 21.90 -3.85
CA THR A 223 -12.99 21.52 -4.65
C THR A 223 -12.78 21.63 -6.15
N GLU A 224 -11.71 22.31 -6.60
CA GLU A 224 -11.41 22.56 -8.00
C GLU A 224 -9.90 22.39 -8.25
N ASN A 225 -9.51 21.94 -9.45
CA ASN A 225 -8.10 21.76 -9.83
C ASN A 225 -7.45 23.10 -10.22
N ASP A 226 -7.17 23.92 -9.22
CA ASP A 226 -6.56 25.24 -9.36
C ASP A 226 -5.04 25.24 -9.09
N GLU A 227 -4.44 26.43 -9.00
CA GLU A 227 -3.01 26.59 -8.75
C GLU A 227 -2.58 26.05 -7.36
N TYR A 228 -3.47 26.08 -6.36
CA TYR A 228 -3.16 25.60 -5.01
C TYR A 228 -3.11 24.07 -4.99
N VAL A 229 -4.06 23.40 -5.65
CA VAL A 229 -4.03 21.95 -5.83
C VAL A 229 -2.72 21.53 -6.51
N LYS A 230 -2.35 22.20 -7.60
CA LYS A 230 -1.12 21.90 -8.35
C LYS A 230 0.12 22.11 -7.52
N ALA A 231 0.23 23.24 -6.82
CA ALA A 231 1.33 23.49 -5.90
C ALA A 231 1.43 22.42 -4.81
N SER A 232 0.30 21.96 -4.27
CA SER A 232 0.25 20.93 -3.23
C SER A 232 0.76 19.58 -3.72
N VAL A 233 0.35 19.12 -4.92
CA VAL A 233 0.87 17.87 -5.49
C VAL A 233 2.36 18.00 -5.84
N SER A 234 2.79 19.13 -6.39
CA SER A 234 4.22 19.41 -6.66
C SER A 234 5.05 19.43 -5.38
N GLU A 235 4.51 19.94 -4.27
CA GLU A 235 5.16 19.93 -2.97
C GLU A 235 5.34 18.49 -2.43
N PHE A 236 4.35 17.61 -2.62
CA PHE A 236 4.51 16.18 -2.30
C PHE A 236 5.66 15.55 -3.10
N MET A 237 5.76 15.82 -4.41
CA MET A 237 6.86 15.34 -5.25
C MET A 237 8.21 15.84 -4.71
N ASN A 238 8.29 17.13 -4.42
CA ASN A 238 9.51 17.76 -3.89
C ASN A 238 9.93 17.16 -2.55
N LEU A 239 8.96 16.94 -1.66
CA LEU A 239 9.19 16.32 -0.36
C LEU A 239 9.72 14.90 -0.52
N ASN A 240 9.09 14.09 -1.37
CA ASN A 240 9.50 12.71 -1.60
C ASN A 240 10.92 12.63 -2.18
N ASN A 241 11.16 13.38 -3.25
CA ASN A 241 12.46 13.42 -3.93
C ASN A 241 13.56 14.02 -3.04
N GLY A 242 13.22 15.03 -2.23
CA GLY A 242 14.15 15.64 -1.28
C GLY A 242 14.58 14.67 -0.19
N ILE A 243 13.63 13.92 0.38
CA ILE A 243 13.95 12.88 1.37
C ILE A 243 14.80 11.78 0.72
N PHE A 244 14.52 11.40 -0.54
CA PHE A 244 15.34 10.43 -1.26
C PHE A 244 16.79 10.90 -1.38
N CYS A 245 17.03 12.12 -1.86
CA CYS A 245 18.38 12.68 -2.00
C CYS A 245 19.13 12.71 -0.66
N VAL A 246 18.45 13.14 0.41
CA VAL A 246 19.02 13.16 1.77
C VAL A 246 19.38 11.74 2.25
N ASN A 247 18.52 10.76 1.98
CA ASN A 247 18.79 9.38 2.35
C ASN A 247 19.99 8.81 1.59
N MET A 248 20.06 9.03 0.27
CA MET A 248 21.19 8.57 -0.56
C MET A 248 22.51 9.23 -0.16
N SER A 249 22.49 10.52 0.18
CA SER A 249 23.67 11.21 0.69
C SER A 249 24.14 10.62 2.03
N ASN A 250 23.22 10.36 2.95
CA ASN A 250 23.57 9.83 4.27
C ASN A 250 24.02 8.36 4.26
N ALA A 251 23.32 7.51 3.50
CA ALA A 251 23.55 6.06 3.50
C ALA A 251 24.66 5.66 2.50
N ASN A 252 24.71 6.31 1.34
CA ASN A 252 25.54 5.89 0.21
C ASN A 252 26.62 6.92 -0.16
N ARG A 253 26.63 8.09 0.49
CA ARG A 253 27.50 9.24 0.14
C ARG A 253 27.34 9.71 -1.30
N MET A 254 26.14 9.48 -1.85
CA MET A 254 25.80 9.87 -3.21
C MET A 254 25.39 11.34 -3.23
N GLU A 255 25.95 12.11 -4.15
CA GLU A 255 25.59 13.51 -4.36
C GLU A 255 24.51 13.61 -5.44
N LEU A 256 23.30 14.00 -5.00
CA LEU A 256 22.13 14.17 -5.85
C LEU A 256 21.56 15.56 -5.68
N GLU A 257 21.11 16.14 -6.78
CA GLU A 257 20.46 17.45 -6.83
C GLU A 257 19.05 17.34 -7.41
N LEU A 258 18.19 18.27 -7.01
CA LEU A 258 16.83 18.37 -7.51
C LEU A 258 16.68 19.57 -8.43
N THR A 259 16.08 19.31 -9.59
CA THR A 259 15.54 20.36 -10.43
C THR A 259 14.27 20.96 -9.80
N PRO A 260 13.85 22.18 -10.18
CA PRO A 260 12.54 22.71 -9.82
C PRO A 260 11.41 21.80 -10.32
N GLN A 261 10.27 21.75 -9.61
CA GLN A 261 9.11 21.02 -10.11
C GLN A 261 8.53 21.72 -11.34
N VAL A 262 7.99 20.93 -12.26
CA VAL A 262 7.29 21.40 -13.46
C VAL A 262 5.88 20.83 -13.46
N ILE A 263 4.90 21.64 -13.82
CA ILE A 263 3.50 21.25 -13.97
C ILE A 263 3.13 21.41 -15.44
N ASP A 264 2.55 20.38 -16.04
CA ASP A 264 2.17 20.34 -17.46
C ASP A 264 0.83 19.60 -17.65
N PHE A 265 0.25 19.77 -18.83
CA PHE A 265 -1.10 19.28 -19.16
C PHE A 265 -1.16 18.75 -20.59
N ASN A 266 -1.86 17.62 -20.78
CA ASN A 266 -2.13 17.02 -22.09
C ASN A 266 -0.85 16.89 -22.93
N LYS A 267 0.15 16.24 -22.35
CA LYS A 267 1.46 16.01 -22.97
C LYS A 267 1.74 14.53 -23.11
N THR A 268 2.54 14.17 -24.09
CA THR A 268 3.06 12.81 -24.23
C THR A 268 4.54 12.79 -23.86
N LEU A 269 4.91 11.89 -22.95
CA LEU A 269 6.29 11.58 -22.63
C LEU A 269 6.80 10.56 -23.63
N THR A 270 7.89 10.87 -24.32
CA THR A 270 8.51 10.02 -25.34
C THR A 270 10.04 9.95 -25.16
N LYS A 271 10.69 9.06 -25.93
CA LYS A 271 12.16 8.83 -25.87
C LYS A 271 12.65 8.49 -24.46
N VAL A 272 11.94 7.55 -23.85
CA VAL A 272 12.17 7.13 -22.47
C VAL A 272 13.09 5.90 -22.42
N ARG A 273 13.81 5.73 -21.31
CA ARG A 273 14.71 4.62 -21.00
C ARG A 273 14.46 4.20 -19.56
N ASN A 274 14.43 2.89 -19.30
CA ASN A 274 14.15 2.34 -17.97
C ASN A 274 12.87 2.95 -17.38
N ALA A 275 11.81 3.01 -18.19
CA ALA A 275 10.61 3.76 -17.90
C ALA A 275 9.48 2.85 -17.48
N PHE A 276 8.97 3.09 -16.28
CA PHE A 276 7.86 2.32 -15.74
C PHE A 276 6.88 3.21 -15.00
N CYS A 277 5.61 2.86 -15.13
CA CYS A 277 4.50 3.45 -14.42
C CYS A 277 4.12 2.51 -13.28
N ILE A 278 3.98 3.05 -12.08
CA ILE A 278 3.39 2.37 -10.93
C ILE A 278 1.99 2.95 -10.71
N PRO A 279 0.92 2.25 -11.13
CA PRO A 279 -0.43 2.67 -10.81
C PRO A 279 -0.74 2.38 -9.34
N ILE A 280 -1.23 3.39 -8.63
CA ILE A 280 -1.57 3.34 -7.21
C ILE A 280 -3.06 3.63 -7.10
N ARG A 281 -3.84 2.60 -6.76
CA ARG A 281 -5.30 2.71 -6.68
C ARG A 281 -5.72 3.13 -5.28
N PHE A 282 -6.34 4.30 -5.16
CA PHE A 282 -7.00 4.78 -3.95
C PHE A 282 -8.51 4.56 -4.01
N SER A 283 -9.18 4.81 -2.89
CA SER A 283 -10.64 4.93 -2.82
C SER A 283 -11.22 6.00 -3.74
N PHE A 284 -10.43 7.04 -4.01
CA PHE A 284 -10.88 8.22 -4.72
C PHE A 284 -10.43 8.33 -6.17
N GLY A 285 -9.62 7.38 -6.66
CA GLY A 285 -9.06 7.41 -8.01
C GLY A 285 -7.76 6.64 -8.15
N THR A 286 -7.12 6.72 -9.32
CA THR A 286 -5.83 6.08 -9.58
C THR A 286 -4.78 7.15 -9.84
N ILE A 287 -3.63 7.00 -9.22
CA ILE A 287 -2.44 7.80 -9.48
C ILE A 287 -1.45 6.96 -10.25
N ASN A 288 -0.92 7.49 -11.34
CA ASN A 288 0.16 6.89 -12.11
C ASN A 288 1.46 7.59 -11.71
N PHE A 289 2.30 6.87 -10.96
CA PHE A 289 3.63 7.37 -10.61
C PHE A 289 4.64 6.88 -11.62
N LEU A 290 5.21 7.78 -12.41
CA LEU A 290 6.14 7.46 -13.49
C LEU A 290 7.57 7.64 -12.99
N ILE A 291 8.42 6.67 -13.28
CA ILE A 291 9.85 6.70 -13.00
C ILE A 291 10.59 6.37 -14.30
N ILE A 292 11.48 7.27 -14.72
CA ILE A 292 12.15 7.20 -16.02
C ILE A 292 13.65 7.47 -15.82
N GLY A 293 14.51 6.55 -16.24
CA GLY A 293 15.98 6.62 -16.08
C GLY A 293 16.69 7.61 -17.03
N ASN A 294 15.97 8.56 -17.60
CA ASN A 294 16.48 9.70 -18.38
C ASN A 294 15.43 10.82 -18.41
N MET A 295 15.86 12.02 -18.82
CA MET A 295 14.91 13.10 -19.11
C MET A 295 14.13 12.78 -20.40
N PRO A 296 12.78 12.63 -20.34
CA PRO A 296 11.96 12.36 -21.52
C PRO A 296 11.85 13.58 -22.44
N THR A 297 11.43 13.36 -23.69
CA THR A 297 10.92 14.44 -24.55
C THR A 297 9.44 14.61 -24.28
N ILE A 298 9.03 15.82 -23.90
CA ILE A 298 7.64 16.19 -23.63
C ILE A 298 7.07 16.89 -24.86
N ILE A 299 6.09 16.29 -25.53
CA ILE A 299 5.44 16.83 -26.74
C ILE A 299 3.98 17.20 -26.47
#